data_AF-A0A1A5I3H0-F1
#
_entry.id   AF-A0A1A5I3H0-F1
#
_cell.length_a   1.000
_cell.length_b   1.000
_cell.length_c   1.000
_cell.angle_alpha   90.00
_cell.angle_beta   90.00
_cell.angle_gamma   90.00
#
_symmetry.space_group_name_H-M   'P 1'
#
loop_
_entity.id
_entity.type
_entity.pdbx_description
1 polymer ?
#
loop_
_entity_poly.entity_id
_entity_poly.type
_entity_poly.pdbx_seq_one_letter_code
_entity_poly.pdbx_strand_id
1 'polypeptide(L)'
;MPSTTAITVSQLSCLVGLPGAPVIIDVRIDEDFDADPRLLPAAIRRDFKTVSTWAPDFAGKPVVVVCQKGLKLSQGVAAWLRHEGIPAESLEGGFEAWREADGLLVSTDKLPPRDEKGRTVWVTRSRPKVDRIACPWLIRRFVDPHAVFLFVEAAEVPAVADRFQAVPFDIDNVFWSHRGERCTFDTMIEEFGLESAALDRLAAIVRAADTARLDLVPQAAGFLAASLGLSRMFRDDLEQLEAGMLLYDAFFRWCRDASEETHNWPSAGKPS
;
A
#
# COMPACT_ATOMS: atom_id res chain seq x y z
N MET A 1 31.20 3.63 8.95
CA MET A 1 30.12 4.47 9.52
C MET A 1 28.89 4.27 8.66
N PRO A 2 27.68 4.19 9.22
CA PRO A 2 26.47 4.19 8.39
C PRO A 2 26.47 5.43 7.51
N SER A 3 26.13 5.28 6.22
CA SER A 3 25.93 6.40 5.32
C SER A 3 24.81 7.28 5.89
N THR A 4 25.00 8.59 5.94
CA THR A 4 23.95 9.53 6.36
C THR A 4 23.03 9.94 5.21
N THR A 5 23.26 9.40 4.02
CA THR A 5 22.59 9.79 2.77
C THR A 5 22.05 8.61 1.98
N ALA A 6 22.19 7.38 2.50
CA ALA A 6 21.75 6.17 1.84
C ALA A 6 21.08 5.21 2.83
N ILE A 7 20.05 4.52 2.34
CA ILE A 7 19.29 3.52 3.07
C ILE A 7 19.52 2.15 2.42
N THR A 8 19.70 1.10 3.23
CA THR A 8 19.86 -0.26 2.70
C THR A 8 18.51 -0.86 2.29
N VAL A 9 18.55 -1.89 1.44
CA VAL A 9 17.35 -2.67 1.07
C VAL A 9 16.64 -3.25 2.30
N SER A 10 17.41 -3.80 3.26
CA SER A 10 16.85 -4.37 4.48
C SER A 10 16.16 -3.33 5.37
N GLN A 11 16.73 -2.13 5.50
CA GLN A 11 16.13 -1.02 6.24
C GLN A 11 14.83 -0.56 5.59
N LEU A 12 14.83 -0.33 4.27
CA LEU A 12 13.63 0.11 3.56
C LEU A 12 12.53 -0.96 3.60
N SER A 13 12.88 -2.23 3.44
CA SER A 13 11.93 -3.35 3.48
C SER A 13 11.15 -3.42 4.81
N CYS A 14 11.81 -3.15 5.94
CA CYS A 14 11.16 -3.08 7.24
C CYS A 14 10.11 -1.95 7.35
N LEU A 15 10.26 -0.89 6.55
CA LEU A 15 9.40 0.29 6.56
C LEU A 15 8.22 0.21 5.58
N VAL A 16 8.36 -0.56 4.49
CA VAL A 16 7.31 -0.72 3.47
C VAL A 16 6.01 -1.24 4.09
N GLY A 17 4.89 -0.70 3.60
CA GLY A 17 3.54 -1.06 4.04
C GLY A 17 3.12 -0.42 5.37
N LEU A 18 3.95 0.43 5.99
CA LEU A 18 3.64 1.10 7.24
C LEU A 18 3.15 2.54 7.04
N PRO A 19 2.35 3.10 7.97
CA PRO A 19 1.90 4.49 7.92
C PRO A 19 3.03 5.53 7.91
N GLY A 20 4.14 5.21 8.58
CA GLY A 20 5.32 6.07 8.68
C GLY A 20 6.41 5.76 7.64
N ALA A 21 6.11 4.96 6.61
CA ALA A 21 7.05 4.69 5.54
C ALA A 21 7.49 5.99 4.85
N PRO A 22 8.76 6.13 4.46
CA PRO A 22 9.19 7.27 3.66
C PRO A 22 8.48 7.25 2.30
N VAL A 23 8.34 8.43 1.68
CA VAL A 23 7.87 8.52 0.30
C VAL A 23 8.95 7.93 -0.60
N ILE A 24 8.59 6.96 -1.43
CA ILE A 24 9.53 6.35 -2.38
C ILE A 24 9.35 7.04 -3.74
N ILE A 25 10.41 7.62 -4.26
CA ILE A 25 10.42 8.27 -5.58
C ILE A 25 11.31 7.46 -6.52
N ASP A 26 10.71 6.90 -7.56
CA ASP A 26 11.42 6.20 -8.63
C ASP A 26 11.80 7.20 -9.73
N VAL A 27 13.10 7.38 -9.94
CA VAL A 27 13.67 8.27 -10.96
C VAL A 27 14.41 7.49 -12.05
N ARG A 28 14.09 6.21 -12.23
CA ARG A 28 14.53 5.44 -13.41
C ARG A 28 14.07 6.14 -14.69
N ILE A 29 14.98 6.20 -15.66
CA ILE A 29 14.66 6.67 -17.00
C ILE A 29 13.71 5.67 -17.68
N ASP A 30 13.03 6.11 -18.73
CA ASP A 30 12.06 5.28 -19.43
C ASP A 30 12.69 3.98 -19.95
N GLU A 31 13.93 4.01 -20.45
CA GLU A 31 14.63 2.78 -20.87
C GLU A 31 14.81 1.75 -19.73
N ASP A 32 15.22 2.21 -18.54
CA ASP A 32 15.41 1.36 -17.35
C ASP A 32 14.05 0.85 -16.81
N PHE A 33 13.00 1.67 -16.91
CA PHE A 33 11.65 1.32 -16.48
C PHE A 33 11.00 0.34 -17.47
N ASP A 34 11.09 0.58 -18.77
CA ASP A 34 10.48 -0.26 -19.79
C ASP A 34 11.13 -1.66 -19.83
N ALA A 35 12.40 -1.77 -19.42
CA ALA A 35 13.08 -3.06 -19.25
C ALA A 35 12.53 -3.91 -18.08
N ASP A 36 12.02 -3.27 -17.03
CA ASP A 36 11.33 -3.92 -15.91
C ASP A 36 10.29 -2.95 -15.30
N PRO A 37 9.04 -2.95 -15.81
CA PRO A 37 8.05 -1.92 -15.54
C PRO A 37 7.41 -2.04 -14.16
N ARG A 38 7.92 -2.94 -13.30
CA ARG A 38 7.46 -3.07 -11.92
C ARG A 38 8.02 -1.94 -11.05
N LEU A 39 7.33 -1.63 -9.97
CA LEU A 39 7.72 -0.57 -9.03
C LEU A 39 8.01 -1.12 -7.64
N LEU A 40 8.81 -0.41 -6.85
CA LEU A 40 8.79 -0.64 -5.40
C LEU A 40 7.40 -0.28 -4.83
N PRO A 41 6.99 -0.89 -3.71
CA PRO A 41 5.68 -0.62 -3.14
C PRO A 41 5.48 0.87 -2.81
N ALA A 42 4.34 1.40 -3.23
CA ALA A 42 3.94 2.80 -3.10
C ALA A 42 4.91 3.81 -3.77
N ALA A 43 5.80 3.35 -4.66
CA ALA A 43 6.72 4.24 -5.36
C ALA A 43 6.00 5.13 -6.38
N ILE A 44 6.43 6.38 -6.46
CA ILE A 44 5.92 7.38 -7.39
C ILE A 44 7.02 7.69 -8.41
N ARG A 45 6.71 7.53 -9.72
CA ARG A 45 7.65 7.93 -10.77
C ARG A 45 7.74 9.44 -10.90
N ARG A 46 8.95 9.96 -11.00
CA ARG A 46 9.27 11.37 -11.30
C ARG A 46 10.49 11.47 -12.20
N ASP A 47 10.47 12.41 -13.15
CA ASP A 47 11.65 12.70 -13.96
C ASP A 47 12.70 13.44 -13.12
N PHE A 48 13.92 12.91 -13.09
CA PHE A 48 15.05 13.53 -12.38
C PHE A 48 15.40 14.92 -12.96
N LYS A 49 15.12 15.16 -14.26
CA LYS A 49 15.43 16.44 -14.93
C LYS A 49 14.59 17.59 -14.42
N THR A 50 13.41 17.30 -13.90
CA THR A 50 12.44 18.30 -13.43
C THR A 50 12.34 18.30 -11.90
N VAL A 51 13.38 17.87 -11.18
CA VAL A 51 13.37 17.80 -9.71
C VAL A 51 12.96 19.12 -9.05
N SER A 52 13.39 20.25 -9.61
CA SER A 52 13.03 21.58 -9.13
C SER A 52 11.53 21.89 -9.20
N THR A 53 10.76 21.22 -10.07
CA THR A 53 9.33 21.51 -10.24
C THR A 53 8.47 20.73 -9.26
N TRP A 54 8.82 19.46 -8.98
CA TRP A 54 8.00 18.57 -8.15
C TRP A 54 8.53 18.39 -6.72
N ALA A 55 9.78 18.77 -6.43
CA ALA A 55 10.33 18.67 -5.07
C ALA A 55 9.43 19.31 -3.99
N PRO A 56 8.81 20.50 -4.21
CA PRO A 56 7.94 21.12 -3.22
C PRO A 56 6.75 20.25 -2.74
N ASP A 57 6.27 19.31 -3.57
CA ASP A 57 5.15 18.42 -3.23
C ASP A 57 5.48 17.47 -2.05
N PHE A 58 6.77 17.30 -1.75
CA PHE A 58 7.27 16.38 -0.73
C PHE A 58 7.83 17.08 0.51
N ALA A 59 7.58 18.38 0.66
CA ALA A 59 7.99 19.14 1.84
C ALA A 59 7.49 18.50 3.14
N GLY A 60 8.38 18.39 4.13
CA GLY A 60 8.06 17.84 5.46
C GLY A 60 7.94 16.32 5.54
N LYS A 61 8.23 15.58 4.46
CA LYS A 61 8.19 14.11 4.45
C LYS A 61 9.59 13.53 4.23
N PRO A 62 9.97 12.44 4.91
CA PRO A 62 11.18 11.71 4.55
C PRO A 62 11.00 11.04 3.19
N VAL A 63 12.03 11.12 2.35
CA VAL A 63 12.01 10.60 0.97
C VAL A 63 13.13 9.57 0.78
N VAL A 64 12.81 8.47 0.09
CA VAL A 64 13.80 7.54 -0.43
C VAL A 64 13.76 7.57 -1.95
N VAL A 65 14.90 7.87 -2.56
CA VAL A 65 15.03 7.99 -4.01
C VAL A 65 15.65 6.72 -4.59
N VAL A 66 14.99 6.16 -5.59
CA VAL A 66 15.39 4.93 -6.27
C VAL A 66 15.72 5.26 -7.72
N CYS A 67 16.87 4.79 -8.20
CA CYS A 67 17.16 4.69 -9.63
C CYS A 67 17.56 3.25 -9.92
N GLN A 68 17.98 2.94 -11.15
CA GLN A 68 18.29 1.57 -11.55
C GLN A 68 19.32 0.89 -10.64
N LYS A 69 20.43 1.59 -10.35
CA LYS A 69 21.62 1.01 -9.66
C LYS A 69 22.04 1.72 -8.37
N GLY A 70 21.24 2.68 -7.88
CA GLY A 70 21.57 3.48 -6.69
C GLY A 70 22.74 4.47 -6.88
N LEU A 71 23.03 4.87 -8.12
CA LEU A 71 24.18 5.72 -8.48
C LEU A 71 23.75 7.17 -8.73
N LYS A 72 24.30 7.80 -9.78
CA LYS A 72 24.21 9.23 -10.09
C LYS A 72 22.81 9.85 -10.02
N LEU A 73 21.78 9.15 -10.53
CA LEU A 73 20.42 9.72 -10.62
C LEU A 73 19.77 9.82 -9.24
N SER A 74 19.70 8.72 -8.49
CA SER A 74 19.12 8.74 -7.14
C SER A 74 19.93 9.59 -6.17
N GLN A 75 21.26 9.55 -6.25
CA GLN A 75 22.13 10.39 -5.41
C GLN A 75 21.97 11.87 -5.72
N GLY A 76 21.90 12.24 -7.01
CA GLY A 76 21.71 13.63 -7.44
C GLY A 76 20.37 14.19 -7.02
N VAL A 77 19.29 13.43 -7.23
CA VAL A 77 17.93 13.83 -6.81
C VAL A 77 17.82 13.90 -5.28
N ALA A 78 18.34 12.90 -4.54
CA ALA A 78 18.34 12.96 -3.08
C ALA A 78 19.14 14.16 -2.55
N ALA A 79 20.26 14.52 -3.20
CA ALA A 79 21.01 15.73 -2.87
C ALA A 79 20.22 17.01 -3.14
N TRP A 80 19.49 17.08 -4.26
CA TRP A 80 18.62 18.21 -4.56
C TRP A 80 17.50 18.36 -3.52
N LEU A 81 16.82 17.27 -3.17
CA LEU A 81 15.77 17.29 -2.15
C LEU A 81 16.31 17.80 -0.80
N ARG A 82 17.50 17.36 -0.39
CA ARG A 82 18.16 17.89 0.82
C ARG A 82 18.51 19.37 0.70
N HIS A 83 18.86 19.86 -0.49
CA HIS A 83 19.07 21.30 -0.73
C HIS A 83 17.79 22.11 -0.50
N GLU A 84 16.63 21.57 -0.87
CA GLU A 84 15.30 22.14 -0.61
C GLU A 84 14.81 21.92 0.84
N GLY A 85 15.64 21.36 1.72
CA GLY A 85 15.29 21.09 3.12
C GLY A 85 14.44 19.83 3.35
N ILE A 86 14.31 18.96 2.34
CA ILE A 86 13.57 17.70 2.43
C ILE A 86 14.53 16.57 2.84
N PRO A 87 14.27 15.86 3.97
CA PRO A 87 15.09 14.71 4.36
C PRO A 87 15.01 13.63 3.28
N ALA A 88 16.14 13.31 2.64
CA ALA A 88 16.17 12.35 1.55
C ALA A 88 17.39 11.44 1.59
N GLU A 89 17.18 10.17 1.29
CA GLU A 89 18.20 9.12 1.18
C GLU A 89 18.09 8.45 -0.20
N SER A 90 19.20 7.95 -0.75
CA SER A 90 19.17 7.08 -1.93
C SER A 90 19.15 5.61 -1.52
N LEU A 91 18.37 4.78 -2.20
CA LEU A 91 18.40 3.34 -1.99
C LEU A 91 19.72 2.75 -2.49
N GLU A 92 20.46 2.07 -1.61
CA GLU A 92 21.70 1.38 -1.96
C GLU A 92 21.46 0.30 -3.02
N GLY A 93 22.24 0.33 -4.11
CA GLY A 93 22.09 -0.59 -5.24
C GLY A 93 20.82 -0.40 -6.08
N GLY A 94 19.92 0.49 -5.68
CA GLY A 94 18.74 0.88 -6.45
C GLY A 94 17.72 -0.24 -6.65
N PHE A 95 16.98 -0.15 -7.75
CA PHE A 95 15.96 -1.14 -8.13
C PHE A 95 16.55 -2.54 -8.32
N GLU A 96 17.75 -2.66 -8.91
CA GLU A 96 18.41 -3.94 -9.12
C GLU A 96 18.68 -4.67 -7.80
N ALA A 97 19.25 -3.99 -6.80
CA ALA A 97 19.52 -4.60 -5.50
C ALA A 97 18.24 -4.93 -4.72
N TRP A 98 17.19 -4.11 -4.84
CA TRP A 98 15.89 -4.43 -4.26
C TRP A 98 15.32 -5.74 -4.83
N ARG A 99 15.36 -5.87 -6.16
CA ARG A 99 14.89 -7.07 -6.86
C ARG A 99 15.75 -8.30 -6.54
N GLU A 100 17.07 -8.16 -6.51
CA GLU A 100 18.00 -9.25 -6.18
C GLU A 100 17.86 -9.75 -4.74
N ALA A 101 17.35 -8.91 -3.85
CA ALA A 101 17.03 -9.27 -2.47
C ALA A 101 15.60 -9.83 -2.31
N ASP A 102 14.94 -10.20 -3.42
CA ASP A 102 13.53 -10.65 -3.46
C ASP A 102 12.57 -9.67 -2.78
N GLY A 103 12.86 -8.37 -2.87
CA GLY A 103 11.99 -7.32 -2.37
C GLY A 103 10.65 -7.31 -3.13
N LEU A 104 9.57 -7.02 -2.41
CA LEU A 104 8.22 -6.95 -3.00
C LEU A 104 8.18 -5.95 -4.17
N LEU A 105 7.56 -6.31 -5.28
CA LEU A 105 7.46 -5.47 -6.46
C LEU A 105 6.02 -5.39 -6.94
N VAL A 106 5.58 -4.20 -7.29
CA VAL A 106 4.23 -3.92 -7.77
C VAL A 106 4.20 -4.06 -9.28
N SER A 107 3.38 -4.98 -9.78
CA SER A 107 3.05 -5.09 -11.21
C SER A 107 2.25 -3.89 -11.67
N THR A 108 2.66 -3.28 -12.79
CA THR A 108 2.02 -2.06 -13.31
C THR A 108 1.01 -2.32 -14.42
N ASP A 109 0.92 -3.55 -14.92
CA ASP A 109 0.08 -3.96 -16.06
C ASP A 109 -1.42 -3.68 -15.86
N LYS A 110 -1.87 -3.66 -14.61
CA LYS A 110 -3.28 -3.43 -14.22
C LYS A 110 -3.50 -2.08 -13.53
N LEU A 111 -2.50 -1.20 -13.50
CA LEU A 111 -2.69 0.11 -12.89
C LEU A 111 -3.69 0.94 -13.69
N PRO A 112 -4.65 1.58 -12.99
CA PRO A 112 -5.48 2.60 -13.61
C PRO A 112 -4.64 3.73 -14.22
N PRO A 113 -5.16 4.40 -15.27
CA PRO A 113 -4.66 5.70 -15.66
C PRO A 113 -4.61 6.65 -14.45
N ARG A 114 -3.58 7.48 -14.38
CA ARG A 114 -3.44 8.50 -13.35
C ARG A 114 -4.10 9.80 -13.80
N ASP A 115 -4.71 10.53 -12.86
CA ASP A 115 -5.28 11.85 -13.08
C ASP A 115 -4.20 12.92 -13.31
N GLU A 116 -4.61 14.18 -13.53
CA GLU A 116 -3.71 15.32 -13.75
C GLU A 116 -2.73 15.57 -12.58
N LYS A 117 -3.04 15.06 -11.38
CA LYS A 117 -2.18 15.13 -10.19
C LYS A 117 -1.34 13.86 -9.99
N GLY A 118 -1.37 12.94 -10.95
CA GLY A 118 -0.63 11.69 -10.91
C GLY A 118 -1.23 10.67 -9.94
N ARG A 119 -2.54 10.68 -9.68
CA ARG A 119 -3.22 9.78 -8.73
C ARG A 119 -4.14 8.81 -9.45
N THR A 120 -4.23 7.58 -8.97
CA THR A 120 -5.27 6.63 -9.38
C THR A 120 -6.59 7.01 -8.71
N VAL A 121 -7.69 6.84 -9.43
CA VAL A 121 -9.05 7.15 -8.94
C VAL A 121 -9.87 5.87 -8.96
N TRP A 122 -10.49 5.55 -7.82
CA TRP A 122 -11.24 4.33 -7.59
C TRP A 122 -12.64 4.64 -7.12
N VAL A 123 -13.62 3.82 -7.52
CA VAL A 123 -15.02 4.02 -7.13
C VAL A 123 -15.65 2.72 -6.64
N THR A 124 -16.44 2.82 -5.58
CA THR A 124 -17.27 1.70 -5.10
C THR A 124 -18.53 2.25 -4.43
N ARG A 125 -19.41 1.35 -3.99
CA ARG A 125 -20.64 1.73 -3.29
C ARG A 125 -20.37 2.30 -1.89
N SER A 126 -21.23 3.22 -1.45
CA SER A 126 -21.22 3.86 -0.13
C SER A 126 -21.38 2.87 1.03
N ARG A 127 -21.08 3.32 2.25
CA ARG A 127 -21.04 2.47 3.46
C ARG A 127 -20.03 1.31 3.33
N PRO A 128 -18.73 1.62 3.13
CA PRO A 128 -17.69 0.62 2.96
C PRO A 128 -17.54 -0.22 4.23
N LYS A 129 -17.18 -1.49 4.06
CA LYS A 129 -16.90 -2.45 5.14
C LYS A 129 -15.92 -3.46 4.59
N VAL A 130 -15.16 -4.09 5.49
CA VAL A 130 -14.27 -5.21 5.17
C VAL A 130 -13.52 -4.95 3.86
N ASP A 131 -13.89 -5.58 2.74
CA ASP A 131 -13.14 -5.48 1.50
C ASP A 131 -13.06 -4.05 0.92
N ARG A 132 -14.13 -3.25 1.07
CA ARG A 132 -14.17 -1.83 0.66
C ARG A 132 -13.36 -0.88 1.54
N ILE A 133 -12.73 -1.39 2.59
CA ILE A 133 -11.67 -0.68 3.35
C ILE A 133 -10.32 -1.35 3.11
N ALA A 134 -10.29 -2.68 3.01
CA ALA A 134 -9.07 -3.46 2.76
C ALA A 134 -8.41 -3.08 1.45
N CYS A 135 -9.18 -3.00 0.37
CA CYS A 135 -8.69 -2.63 -0.96
C CYS A 135 -8.09 -1.21 -0.96
N PRO A 136 -8.79 -0.17 -0.45
CA PRO A 136 -8.18 1.15 -0.29
C PRO A 136 -6.91 1.17 0.57
N TRP A 137 -6.86 0.37 1.63
CA TRP A 137 -5.67 0.25 2.48
C TRP A 137 -4.48 -0.32 1.69
N LEU A 138 -4.69 -1.44 0.98
CA LEU A 138 -3.65 -2.07 0.16
C LEU A 138 -3.13 -1.10 -0.89
N ILE A 139 -4.04 -0.43 -1.59
CA ILE A 139 -3.69 0.54 -2.63
C ILE A 139 -2.84 1.66 -2.02
N ARG A 140 -3.27 2.29 -0.92
CA ARG A 140 -2.53 3.40 -0.31
C ARG A 140 -1.21 2.99 0.34
N ARG A 141 -1.03 1.73 0.74
CA ARG A 141 0.20 1.25 1.38
C ARG A 141 1.20 0.65 0.40
N PHE A 142 0.74 0.14 -0.74
CA PHE A 142 1.59 -0.64 -1.66
C PHE A 142 1.51 -0.20 -3.11
N VAL A 143 0.50 0.53 -3.55
CA VAL A 143 0.29 0.82 -4.99
C VAL A 143 0.40 2.30 -5.30
N ASP A 144 -0.47 3.10 -4.69
CA ASP A 144 -0.56 4.54 -4.90
C ASP A 144 -0.92 5.24 -3.58
N PRO A 145 0.07 5.85 -2.89
CA PRO A 145 -0.16 6.48 -1.59
C PRO A 145 -1.06 7.72 -1.68
N HIS A 146 -1.38 8.19 -2.89
CA HIS A 146 -2.24 9.33 -3.14
C HIS A 146 -3.57 8.95 -3.82
N ALA A 147 -3.91 7.67 -3.86
CA ALA A 147 -5.15 7.18 -4.48
C ALA A 147 -6.40 7.87 -3.91
N VAL A 148 -7.30 8.21 -4.82
CA VAL A 148 -8.60 8.82 -4.53
C VAL A 148 -9.67 7.73 -4.52
N PHE A 149 -10.53 7.74 -3.51
CA PHE A 149 -11.66 6.82 -3.39
C PHE A 149 -12.97 7.59 -3.40
N LEU A 150 -13.86 7.20 -4.31
CA LEU A 150 -15.20 7.74 -4.47
C LEU A 150 -16.21 6.71 -3.93
N PHE A 151 -16.96 7.09 -2.90
CA PHE A 151 -18.04 6.30 -2.35
C PHE A 151 -19.37 6.89 -2.79
N VAL A 152 -20.13 6.12 -3.58
CA VAL A 152 -21.37 6.60 -4.23
C VAL A 152 -22.51 5.61 -4.07
N GLU A 153 -23.72 6.01 -4.44
CA GLU A 153 -24.84 5.08 -4.48
C GLU A 153 -24.55 3.91 -5.44
N ALA A 154 -24.95 2.69 -5.06
CA ALA A 154 -24.55 1.47 -5.79
C ALA A 154 -24.94 1.50 -7.27
N ALA A 155 -26.10 2.07 -7.60
CA ALA A 155 -26.58 2.21 -8.97
C ALA A 155 -25.76 3.20 -9.82
N GLU A 156 -25.07 4.16 -9.17
CA GLU A 156 -24.31 5.22 -9.84
C GLU A 156 -22.85 4.83 -10.10
N VAL A 157 -22.35 3.73 -9.50
CA VAL A 157 -20.95 3.31 -9.65
C VAL A 157 -20.51 3.22 -11.12
N PRO A 158 -21.27 2.61 -12.06
CA PRO A 158 -20.86 2.55 -13.46
C PRO A 158 -20.81 3.92 -14.14
N ALA A 159 -21.78 4.79 -13.86
CA ALA A 159 -21.84 6.12 -14.44
C ALA A 159 -20.71 7.02 -13.92
N VAL A 160 -20.37 6.91 -12.62
CA VAL A 160 -19.25 7.63 -12.01
C VAL A 160 -17.92 7.11 -12.55
N ALA A 161 -17.77 5.79 -12.69
CA ALA A 161 -16.58 5.19 -13.29
C ALA A 161 -16.29 5.78 -14.69
N ASP A 162 -17.31 5.82 -15.56
CA ASP A 162 -17.20 6.40 -16.90
C ASP A 162 -16.88 7.90 -16.85
N ARG A 163 -17.65 8.69 -16.10
CA ARG A 163 -17.54 10.16 -16.13
C ARG A 163 -16.31 10.72 -15.43
N PHE A 164 -15.80 10.04 -14.42
CA PHE A 164 -14.63 10.46 -13.65
C PHE A 164 -13.37 9.66 -14.00
N GLN A 165 -13.45 8.76 -14.98
CA GLN A 165 -12.37 7.84 -15.33
C GLN A 165 -11.86 7.07 -14.10
N ALA A 166 -12.79 6.73 -13.20
CA ALA A 166 -12.51 6.03 -11.97
C ALA A 166 -12.66 4.52 -12.19
N VAL A 167 -11.80 3.74 -11.54
CA VAL A 167 -11.83 2.28 -11.67
C VAL A 167 -12.77 1.68 -10.63
N PRO A 168 -13.84 0.97 -11.07
CA PRO A 168 -14.78 0.36 -10.15
C PRO A 168 -14.18 -0.89 -9.51
N PHE A 169 -14.47 -1.09 -8.22
CA PHE A 169 -14.05 -2.28 -7.48
C PHE A 169 -15.08 -2.70 -6.43
N ASP A 170 -14.99 -3.97 -6.00
CA ASP A 170 -15.89 -4.62 -5.04
C ASP A 170 -17.38 -4.45 -5.39
N ILE A 171 -17.70 -4.69 -6.66
CA ILE A 171 -19.07 -4.78 -7.17
C ILE A 171 -19.16 -5.92 -8.20
N ASP A 172 -20.38 -6.32 -8.55
CA ASP A 172 -20.60 -7.37 -9.54
C ASP A 172 -20.15 -6.93 -10.95
N ASN A 173 -19.65 -7.89 -11.74
CA ASN A 173 -19.33 -7.73 -13.17
C ASN A 173 -18.24 -6.69 -13.50
N VAL A 174 -17.32 -6.41 -12.58
CA VAL A 174 -16.11 -5.60 -12.84
C VAL A 174 -14.85 -6.43 -12.65
N PHE A 175 -13.74 -5.97 -13.22
CA PHE A 175 -12.44 -6.68 -13.16
C PHE A 175 -11.95 -6.86 -11.71
N TRP A 176 -12.01 -5.78 -10.92
CA TRP A 176 -11.65 -5.77 -9.51
C TRP A 176 -12.83 -6.21 -8.66
N SER A 177 -13.08 -7.52 -8.67
CA SER A 177 -14.18 -8.13 -7.94
C SER A 177 -13.72 -9.46 -7.33
N HIS A 178 -14.67 -10.14 -6.70
CA HIS A 178 -14.49 -11.49 -6.19
C HIS A 178 -14.20 -12.47 -7.32
N ARG A 179 -13.39 -13.49 -7.02
CA ARG A 179 -13.05 -14.57 -7.96
C ARG A 179 -13.20 -15.92 -7.29
N GLY A 180 -14.31 -16.60 -7.58
CA GLY A 180 -14.67 -17.84 -6.91
C GLY A 180 -14.81 -17.61 -5.41
N GLU A 181 -13.97 -18.25 -4.61
CA GLU A 181 -13.96 -18.11 -3.16
C GLU A 181 -13.08 -16.95 -2.65
N ARG A 182 -12.37 -16.25 -3.54
CA ARG A 182 -11.48 -15.14 -3.19
C ARG A 182 -12.25 -13.80 -3.23
N CYS A 183 -11.95 -12.92 -2.27
CA CYS A 183 -12.50 -11.55 -2.24
C CYS A 183 -11.75 -10.60 -3.18
N THR A 184 -12.18 -9.35 -3.31
CA THR A 184 -11.50 -8.33 -4.13
C THR A 184 -10.08 -8.05 -3.63
N PHE A 185 -9.84 -8.04 -2.30
CA PHE A 185 -8.49 -7.85 -1.75
C PHE A 185 -7.52 -8.95 -2.20
N ASP A 186 -7.97 -10.21 -2.24
CA ASP A 186 -7.19 -11.33 -2.78
C ASP A 186 -6.84 -11.11 -4.26
N THR A 187 -7.84 -10.70 -5.04
CA THR A 187 -7.67 -10.38 -6.46
C THR A 187 -6.64 -9.26 -6.65
N MET A 188 -6.65 -8.23 -5.80
CA MET A 188 -5.66 -7.15 -5.85
C MET A 188 -4.26 -7.60 -5.49
N ILE A 189 -4.09 -8.48 -4.50
CA ILE A 189 -2.77 -9.04 -4.16
C ILE A 189 -2.18 -9.78 -5.36
N GLU A 190 -2.97 -10.66 -5.99
CA GLU A 190 -2.55 -11.45 -7.16
C GLU A 190 -2.20 -10.55 -8.36
N GLU A 191 -3.09 -9.66 -8.77
CA GLU A 191 -2.89 -8.86 -9.98
C GLU A 191 -1.80 -7.79 -9.83
N PHE A 192 -1.54 -7.31 -8.61
CA PHE A 192 -0.44 -6.39 -8.33
C PHE A 192 0.88 -7.10 -8.01
N GLY A 193 0.92 -8.44 -7.95
CA GLY A 193 2.15 -9.18 -7.61
C GLY A 193 2.63 -8.94 -6.18
N LEU A 194 1.70 -8.74 -5.26
CA LEU A 194 1.97 -8.40 -3.87
C LEU A 194 2.02 -9.63 -2.94
N GLU A 195 2.35 -10.81 -3.46
CA GLU A 195 2.40 -12.03 -2.66
C GLU A 195 3.51 -11.97 -1.61
N SER A 196 3.12 -12.12 -0.35
CA SER A 196 4.06 -12.22 0.77
C SER A 196 3.37 -12.90 1.95
N ALA A 197 4.13 -13.61 2.78
CA ALA A 197 3.55 -14.33 3.92
C ALA A 197 2.71 -13.42 4.85
N ALA A 198 3.09 -12.15 4.99
CA ALA A 198 2.34 -11.19 5.79
C ALA A 198 1.01 -10.78 5.14
N LEU A 199 1.02 -10.46 3.83
CA LEU A 199 -0.19 -10.10 3.10
C LEU A 199 -1.11 -11.31 2.93
N ASP A 200 -0.58 -12.52 2.74
CA ASP A 200 -1.37 -13.76 2.62
C ASP A 200 -2.15 -14.06 3.90
N ARG A 201 -1.52 -13.85 5.07
CA ARG A 201 -2.19 -13.98 6.37
C ARG A 201 -3.30 -12.95 6.53
N LEU A 202 -3.03 -11.69 6.18
CA LEU A 202 -4.04 -10.63 6.23
C LEU A 202 -5.20 -10.93 5.27
N ALA A 203 -4.89 -11.40 4.06
CA ALA A 203 -5.86 -11.77 3.05
C ALA A 203 -6.78 -12.90 3.53
N ALA A 204 -6.26 -13.89 4.26
CA ALA A 204 -7.09 -14.92 4.89
C ALA A 204 -8.09 -14.34 5.91
N ILE A 205 -7.68 -13.36 6.71
CA ILE A 205 -8.56 -12.68 7.68
C ILE A 205 -9.64 -11.87 6.96
N VAL A 206 -9.25 -11.07 5.95
CA VAL A 206 -10.18 -10.25 5.17
C VAL A 206 -11.19 -11.14 4.44
N ARG A 207 -10.72 -12.16 3.71
CA ARG A 207 -11.57 -13.12 2.98
C ARG A 207 -12.56 -13.81 3.92
N ALA A 208 -12.12 -14.26 5.09
CA ALA A 208 -12.98 -14.91 6.07
C ALA A 208 -14.11 -13.99 6.55
N ALA A 209 -13.78 -12.74 6.88
CA ALA A 209 -14.75 -11.74 7.33
C ALA A 209 -15.72 -11.34 6.21
N ASP A 210 -15.22 -11.18 4.98
CA ASP A 210 -16.00 -10.67 3.85
C ASP A 210 -16.96 -11.72 3.27
N THR A 211 -16.51 -12.98 3.24
CA THR A 211 -17.29 -14.10 2.70
C THR A 211 -18.11 -14.85 3.76
N ALA A 212 -18.21 -14.30 4.98
CA ALA A 212 -18.92 -14.89 6.13
C ALA A 212 -18.45 -16.31 6.54
N ARG A 213 -17.19 -16.65 6.28
CA ARG A 213 -16.56 -17.92 6.67
C ARG A 213 -15.60 -17.70 7.83
N LEU A 214 -16.16 -17.33 8.97
CA LEU A 214 -15.42 -16.84 10.14
C LEU A 214 -14.56 -17.91 10.82
N ASP A 215 -14.77 -19.18 10.49
CA ASP A 215 -14.03 -20.34 10.94
C ASP A 215 -12.73 -20.59 10.16
N LEU A 216 -12.51 -19.90 9.03
CA LEU A 216 -11.27 -20.03 8.25
C LEU A 216 -10.02 -19.65 9.06
N VAL A 217 -10.12 -18.61 9.89
CA VAL A 217 -9.04 -18.18 10.79
C VAL A 217 -9.63 -17.59 12.08
N PRO A 218 -9.01 -17.83 13.26
CA PRO A 218 -9.58 -17.42 14.55
C PRO A 218 -9.74 -15.91 14.71
N GLN A 219 -8.95 -15.12 13.97
CA GLN A 219 -8.98 -13.66 14.00
C GLN A 219 -10.21 -13.05 13.30
N ALA A 220 -10.87 -13.80 12.41
CA ALA A 220 -11.89 -13.27 11.50
C ALA A 220 -13.10 -12.66 12.22
N ALA A 221 -13.64 -13.35 13.24
CA ALA A 221 -14.82 -12.88 13.96
C ALA A 221 -14.58 -11.55 14.68
N GLY A 222 -13.42 -11.40 15.33
CA GLY A 222 -13.04 -10.15 16.00
C GLY A 222 -12.80 -9.01 15.01
N PHE A 223 -12.13 -9.31 13.90
CA PHE A 223 -11.91 -8.35 12.81
C PHE A 223 -13.23 -7.85 12.20
N LEU A 224 -14.17 -8.76 11.91
CA LEU A 224 -15.50 -8.41 11.41
C LEU A 224 -16.26 -7.54 12.42
N ALA A 225 -16.22 -7.88 13.71
CA ALA A 225 -16.88 -7.10 14.76
C ALA A 225 -16.35 -5.66 14.82
N ALA A 226 -15.03 -5.48 14.75
CA ALA A 226 -14.39 -4.17 14.71
C ALA A 226 -14.79 -3.38 13.44
N SER A 227 -14.77 -4.02 12.26
CA SER A 227 -15.16 -3.40 10.99
C SER A 227 -16.62 -2.93 11.00
N LEU A 228 -17.54 -3.76 11.51
CA LEU A 228 -18.95 -3.41 11.67
C LEU A 228 -19.15 -2.28 12.69
N GLY A 229 -18.38 -2.28 13.78
CA GLY A 229 -18.38 -1.22 14.78
C GLY A 229 -17.99 0.13 14.16
N LEU A 230 -16.89 0.19 13.43
CA LEU A 230 -16.47 1.39 12.69
C LEU A 230 -17.56 1.88 11.74
N SER A 231 -18.20 0.98 10.98
CA SER A 231 -19.32 1.34 10.09
C SER A 231 -20.54 1.92 10.81
N ARG A 232 -20.72 1.62 12.11
CA ARG A 232 -21.78 2.21 12.94
C ARG A 232 -21.37 3.52 13.61
N MET A 233 -20.07 3.75 13.82
CA MET A 233 -19.54 4.97 14.41
C MET A 233 -19.52 6.15 13.43
N PHE A 234 -19.26 5.89 12.16
CA PHE A 234 -19.07 6.93 11.15
C PHE A 234 -20.24 6.99 10.16
N ARG A 235 -20.77 8.19 9.95
CA ARG A 235 -21.76 8.45 8.89
C ARG A 235 -21.09 8.80 7.56
N ASP A 236 -19.95 9.47 7.63
CA ASP A 236 -19.12 9.84 6.48
C ASP A 236 -18.20 8.68 6.08
N ASP A 237 -18.22 8.32 4.80
CA ASP A 237 -17.49 7.17 4.29
C ASP A 237 -15.96 7.39 4.28
N LEU A 238 -15.50 8.64 4.09
CA LEU A 238 -14.07 8.97 4.10
C LEU A 238 -13.53 8.99 5.53
N GLU A 239 -14.28 9.54 6.50
CA GLU A 239 -13.92 9.43 7.92
C GLU A 239 -13.83 7.96 8.36
N GLN A 240 -14.78 7.13 7.91
CA GLN A 240 -14.74 5.70 8.17
C GLN A 240 -13.51 5.03 7.56
N LEU A 241 -13.16 5.39 6.30
CA LEU A 241 -11.95 4.90 5.65
C LEU A 241 -10.71 5.24 6.47
N GLU A 242 -10.52 6.51 6.83
CA GLU A 242 -9.35 6.95 7.61
C GLU A 242 -9.28 6.26 8.98
N ALA A 243 -10.39 6.11 9.69
CA ALA A 243 -10.44 5.37 10.95
C ALA A 243 -10.13 3.87 10.75
N GLY A 244 -10.60 3.30 9.64
CA GLY A 244 -10.35 1.93 9.24
C GLY A 244 -8.88 1.65 8.92
N MET A 245 -8.16 2.60 8.31
CA MET A 245 -6.74 2.42 7.92
C MET A 245 -5.89 1.87 9.07
N LEU A 246 -6.04 2.44 10.28
CA LEU A 246 -5.27 2.03 11.44
C LEU A 246 -5.54 0.56 11.86
N LEU A 247 -6.78 0.08 11.69
CA LEU A 247 -7.13 -1.31 11.97
C LEU A 247 -6.34 -2.25 11.04
N TYR A 248 -6.29 -1.95 9.74
CA TYR A 248 -5.53 -2.74 8.78
C TYR A 248 -4.03 -2.61 9.00
N ASP A 249 -3.53 -1.43 9.35
CA ASP A 249 -2.12 -1.23 9.73
C ASP A 249 -1.73 -2.12 10.92
N ALA A 250 -2.58 -2.19 11.95
CA ALA A 250 -2.35 -3.01 13.13
C ALA A 250 -2.37 -4.51 12.78
N PHE A 251 -3.35 -4.97 12.00
CA PHE A 251 -3.45 -6.36 11.59
C PHE A 251 -2.32 -6.77 10.64
N PHE A 252 -1.93 -5.90 9.70
CA PHE A 252 -0.76 -6.14 8.85
C PHE A 252 0.51 -6.26 9.68
N ARG A 253 0.73 -5.35 10.63
CA ARG A 253 1.89 -5.39 11.52
C ARG A 253 1.91 -6.66 12.36
N TRP A 254 0.75 -7.10 12.86
CA TRP A 254 0.62 -8.39 13.55
C TRP A 254 0.95 -9.57 12.62
N CYS A 255 0.40 -9.59 11.41
CA CYS A 255 0.66 -10.64 10.42
C CYS A 255 2.14 -10.76 10.05
N ARG A 256 2.86 -9.64 10.02
CA ARG A 256 4.27 -9.57 9.64
C ARG A 256 5.22 -9.88 10.79
N ASP A 257 4.98 -9.31 11.97
CA ASP A 257 6.00 -9.22 13.02
C ASP A 257 5.59 -9.86 14.36
N ALA A 258 4.30 -10.13 14.61
CA ALA A 258 3.82 -10.53 15.95
C ALA A 258 2.87 -11.74 15.93
N SER A 259 2.82 -12.50 14.83
CA SER A 259 1.88 -13.63 14.67
C SER A 259 2.11 -14.77 15.67
N GLU A 260 3.31 -14.87 16.23
CA GLU A 260 3.71 -15.89 17.20
C GLU A 260 3.65 -15.38 18.66
N GLU A 261 3.43 -14.08 18.86
CA GLU A 261 3.38 -13.50 20.20
C GLU A 261 2.09 -13.92 20.92
N THR A 262 2.23 -14.33 22.19
CA THR A 262 1.09 -14.67 23.06
C THR A 262 1.12 -13.79 24.31
N HIS A 263 -0.03 -13.23 24.69
CA HIS A 263 -0.15 -12.45 25.91
C HIS A 263 -0.51 -13.38 27.09
N ASN A 264 0.49 -14.10 27.59
CA ASN A 264 0.37 -14.89 28.82
C ASN A 264 0.98 -14.13 29.99
N TRP A 265 0.25 -14.03 31.11
CA TRP A 265 0.84 -13.56 32.36
C TRP A 265 1.91 -14.58 32.80
N PRO A 266 3.17 -14.19 33.06
CA PRO A 266 4.15 -15.13 33.58
C PRO A 266 3.73 -15.55 34.99
N SER A 267 3.14 -16.74 35.11
CA SER A 267 2.93 -17.39 36.39
C SER A 267 4.29 -17.64 37.02
N ALA A 268 4.71 -16.79 37.95
CA ALA A 268 5.88 -17.05 38.78
C ALA A 268 5.69 -18.41 39.45
N GLY A 269 6.48 -19.40 39.04
CA GLY A 269 6.51 -20.71 39.67
C GLY A 269 6.77 -20.52 41.16
N LYS A 270 5.88 -21.05 42.00
CA LYS A 270 6.23 -21.31 43.39
C LYS A 270 7.25 -22.45 43.39
N PRO A 271 8.46 -22.28 43.93
CA PRO A 271 9.32 -23.42 44.19
C PRO A 271 8.64 -24.30 45.25
N SER A 272 8.52 -25.59 44.92
CA SER A 272 8.11 -26.68 45.82
C SER A 272 9.12 -26.90 46.93
#